data_AF-A0A958B5F6-F1
#
_entry.id   AF-A0A958B5F6-F1
#
_cell.length_a   1.000
_cell.length_b   1.000
_cell.length_c   1.000
_cell.angle_alpha   90.00
_cell.angle_beta   90.00
_cell.angle_gamma   90.00
#
_symmetry.space_group_name_H-M   'P 1'
#
loop_
_entity.id
_entity.type
_entity.pdbx_description
1 polymer ?
#
loop_
_entity_poly.entity_id
_entity_poly.type
_entity_poly.pdbx_seq_one_letter_code
_entity_poly.pdbx_strand_id
1 'polypeptide(L)' 'LRGTLPFVRSLLSRSLGVSGADALAATLLLRSGRVQATRTHLDLYLPLDAASLAVRLSGLDLNPGWMPALGRIVQFHFV' A
#
# COMPACT_ATOMS: atom_id res chain seq x y z
N LEU A 1 -10.58 12.50 12.74
CA LEU A 1 -10.29 11.18 12.12
C LEU A 1 -11.41 10.12 12.27
N ARG A 2 -12.39 10.25 13.20
CA ARG A 2 -13.40 9.20 13.46
C ARG A 2 -14.30 8.83 12.25
N GLY A 3 -14.53 9.73 11.29
CA GLY A 3 -15.27 9.42 10.05
C GLY A 3 -14.39 9.04 8.84
N THR A 4 -13.09 9.34 8.89
CA THR A 4 -12.17 9.16 7.75
C THR A 4 -11.80 7.70 7.55
N LEU A 5 -11.57 6.95 8.63
CA LEU A 5 -11.15 5.55 8.56
C LEU A 5 -12.18 4.62 7.91
N PRO A 6 -13.49 4.70 8.24
CA PRO A 6 -14.51 3.93 7.53
C PRO A 6 -14.58 4.27 6.03
N PHE A 7 -14.48 5.56 5.69
CA PHE A 7 -14.48 6.01 4.30
C PHE A 7 -13.27 5.48 3.52
N VAL A 8 -12.07 5.60 4.09
CA VAL A 8 -10.83 5.08 3.48
C VAL A 8 -10.90 3.56 3.30
N ARG A 9 -11.40 2.82 4.30
CA ARG A 9 -11.61 1.37 4.16
C ARG A 9 -12.57 1.04 3.01
N SER A 10 -13.69 1.75 2.91
CA SER A 10 -14.65 1.55 1.81
C SER A 10 -14.04 1.86 0.44
N LEU A 11 -13.27 2.94 0.33
CA LEU A 11 -12.57 3.29 -0.90
C LEU A 11 -11.56 2.21 -1.30
N LEU A 12 -10.72 1.77 -0.38
CA LEU A 12 -9.71 0.74 -0.63
C LEU A 12 -10.36 -0.60 -1.00
N SER A 13 -11.40 -1.02 -0.28
CA SER A 13 -12.16 -2.23 -0.60
C SER A 13 -12.69 -2.22 -2.04
N ARG A 14 -13.28 -1.09 -2.47
CA ARG A 14 -13.77 -0.95 -3.85
C ARG A 14 -12.65 -0.95 -4.88
N SER A 15 -11.58 -0.19 -4.62
CA SER A 15 -10.45 -0.08 -5.55
C SER A 15 -9.68 -1.40 -5.73
N LEU A 16 -9.71 -2.26 -4.71
CA LEU A 16 -9.02 -3.55 -4.72
C LEU A 16 -9.95 -4.72 -5.06
N GLY A 17 -11.26 -4.48 -5.23
CA GLY A 17 -12.24 -5.53 -5.47
C GLY A 17 -12.40 -6.53 -4.32
N VAL A 18 -12.11 -6.12 -3.07
CA VAL A 18 -12.15 -6.99 -1.89
C VAL A 18 -13.22 -6.56 -0.91
N SER A 19 -13.94 -7.54 -0.36
CA SER A 19 -14.97 -7.33 0.67
C SER A 19 -14.55 -7.95 1.99
N GLY A 20 -14.70 -7.20 3.08
CA GLY A 20 -14.32 -7.64 4.43
C GLY A 20 -12.93 -7.16 4.85
N ALA A 21 -12.75 -6.99 6.17
CA ALA A 21 -11.52 -6.44 6.74
C ALA A 21 -10.33 -7.40 6.59
N ASP A 22 -10.56 -8.71 6.75
CA ASP A 22 -9.49 -9.71 6.68
C ASP A 22 -8.95 -9.86 5.25
N ALA A 23 -9.85 -9.88 4.26
CA ALA A 23 -9.46 -9.88 2.85
C ALA A 23 -8.66 -8.62 2.48
N LEU A 24 -9.10 -7.45 2.96
CA LEU A 24 -8.39 -6.19 2.75
C LEU A 24 -6.99 -6.22 3.38
N ALA A 25 -6.87 -6.71 4.62
CA ALA A 25 -5.59 -6.85 5.31
C ALA A 25 -4.67 -7.85 4.60
N ALA A 26 -5.21 -8.99 4.17
CA ALA A 26 -4.48 -9.99 3.40
C ALA A 26 -4.03 -9.49 2.02
N THR A 27 -4.76 -8.56 1.40
CA THR A 27 -4.37 -7.95 0.13
C THR A 27 -3.30 -6.85 0.30
N LEU A 28 -3.32 -6.08 1.40
CA LEU A 28 -2.47 -4.89 1.58
C LEU A 28 -1.28 -5.07 2.54
N LEU A 29 -1.46 -5.74 3.67
CA LEU A 29 -0.57 -5.61 4.84
C LEU A 29 0.15 -6.90 5.24
N LEU A 30 -0.43 -8.06 4.96
CA LEU A 30 0.13 -9.35 5.39
C LEU A 30 1.15 -9.89 4.39
N ARG A 31 2.22 -9.13 4.14
CA ARG A 31 3.34 -9.51 3.28
C ARG A 31 4.66 -9.39 4.03
N SER A 32 5.52 -10.38 3.86
CA SER A 32 6.90 -10.33 4.35
C SER A 32 7.69 -9.33 3.51
N GLY A 33 8.43 -8.46 4.18
CA GLY A 33 9.24 -7.43 3.53
C GLY A 33 10.12 -6.69 4.53
N ARG A 34 10.89 -5.73 4.02
CA ARG A 34 11.68 -4.82 4.85
C ARG A 34 11.26 -3.39 4.58
N VAL A 35 11.21 -2.59 5.63
CA VAL A 35 10.96 -1.16 5.55
C VAL A 35 12.22 -0.44 5.97
N GLN A 36 12.73 0.44 5.11
CA GLN A 36 13.78 1.37 5.44
C GLN A 36 13.21 2.78 5.47
N ALA A 37 13.42 3.47 6.59
CA ALA A 37 12.91 4.81 6.81
C ALA A 37 14.06 5.78 6.97
N THR A 38 14.07 6.85 6.18
CA THR A 38 14.99 7.98 6.33
C THR A 38 14.20 9.26 6.62
N ARG A 39 14.90 10.40 6.71
CA ARG A 39 14.23 11.69 6.88
C ARG A 39 13.27 12.02 5.73
N THR A 40 13.59 11.59 4.51
CA THR A 40 12.85 11.98 3.29
C THR A 40 12.17 10.81 2.57
N HIS A 41 12.58 9.57 2.83
CA HIS A 41 12.09 8.38 2.12
C HIS A 41 11.52 7.32 3.06
N LEU A 42 10.57 6.57 2.53
CA LEU A 42 10.11 5.27 3.02
C LEU A 42 10.26 4.27 1.87
N ASP A 43 11.23 3.39 1.98
CA ASP A 43 11.52 2.35 1.01
C ASP A 43 10.98 1.01 1.52
N LEU A 44 10.10 0.38 0.74
CA LEU A 44 9.50 -0.91 1.02
C LEU A 44 10.11 -1.95 0.09
N TYR A 45 10.88 -2.88 0.64
CA TYR A 45 11.46 -4.00 -0.10
C TYR A 45 10.60 -5.24 0.09
N LEU A 46 10.07 -5.75 -1.01
CA LEU A 46 9.19 -6.92 -1.06
C LEU A 46 9.80 -7.93 -2.02
N PRO A 47 9.73 -9.24 -1.75
CA PRO A 47 10.04 -10.21 -2.78
C PRO A 47 9.01 -10.10 -3.92
N LEU A 48 9.41 -10.41 -5.16
CA LEU A 48 8.50 -10.28 -6.30
C LEU A 48 7.21 -11.11 -6.14
N ASP A 49 7.29 -12.28 -5.51
CA ASP A 49 6.14 -13.15 -5.22
C ASP A 49 5.17 -12.60 -4.17
N ALA A 50 5.57 -11.59 -3.40
CA ALA A 50 4.69 -10.87 -2.47
C ALA A 50 3.84 -9.81 -3.17
N ALA A 51 4.08 -9.51 -4.46
CA ALA A 51 3.30 -8.55 -5.22
C ALA A 51 1.82 -8.98 -5.32
N SER A 52 0.92 -8.09 -4.93
CA SER A 52 -0.52 -8.32 -5.06
C SER A 52 -1.03 -7.73 -6.36
N LEU A 53 -1.63 -8.57 -7.22
CA LEU A 53 -2.15 -8.13 -8.52
C LEU A 53 -3.20 -7.01 -8.38
N ALA A 54 -4.09 -7.12 -7.39
CA ALA A 54 -5.11 -6.11 -7.12
C ALA A 54 -4.47 -4.76 -6.75
N VAL A 55 -3.43 -4.79 -5.93
CA VAL A 55 -2.68 -3.57 -5.54
C VAL A 55 -2.01 -2.96 -6.76
N ARG A 56 -1.36 -3.79 -7.60
CA ARG A 56 -0.68 -3.34 -8.81
C ARG A 56 -1.61 -2.69 -9.83
N LEU A 57 -2.77 -3.31 -10.07
CA LEU A 57 -3.79 -2.76 -10.98
C LEU A 57 -4.42 -1.48 -10.43
N SER A 58 -4.56 -1.35 -9.11
CA SER A 58 -5.07 -0.13 -8.46
C SER A 58 -4.05 1.02 -8.41
N GLY A 59 -2.78 0.74 -8.71
CA GLY A 59 -1.71 1.72 -8.70
C GLY A 59 -1.17 2.09 -7.30
N LEU A 60 -1.60 1.39 -6.25
CA LEU A 60 -1.26 1.72 -4.86
C LEU A 60 0.22 1.48 -4.50
N ASP A 61 0.94 0.69 -5.30
CA ASP A 61 2.37 0.39 -5.14
C ASP A 61 3.22 0.81 -6.36
N LEU A 62 2.75 1.81 -7.12
CA LEU A 62 3.50 2.42 -8.22
C LEU A 62 4.60 3.36 -7.73
N ASN A 63 5.70 3.39 -8.48
CA ASN A 63 6.78 4.35 -8.31
C ASN A 63 7.03 5.15 -9.60
N PRO A 64 7.11 6.48 -9.53
CA PRO A 64 6.60 7.32 -8.43
C PRO A 64 5.06 7.28 -8.41
N GLY A 65 4.44 7.21 -7.23
CA GLY A 65 2.98 7.11 -7.13
C GLY A 65 2.34 7.88 -5.96
N TRP A 66 3.05 8.00 -4.83
CA TRP A 66 2.54 8.69 -3.64
C TRP A 66 2.98 10.16 -3.63
N MET A 67 2.07 11.05 -3.23
CA MET A 67 2.29 12.50 -3.31
C MET A 67 3.32 12.98 -2.28
N PRO A 68 4.50 13.50 -2.68
CA PRO A 68 5.56 13.90 -1.76
C PRO A 68 5.16 15.01 -0.77
N ALA A 69 4.14 15.81 -1.10
CA ALA A 69 3.57 16.83 -0.22
C ALA A 69 3.05 16.27 1.12
N LEU A 70 2.91 14.95 1.24
CA LEU A 70 2.53 14.25 2.48
C LEU A 70 3.71 14.00 3.44
N GLY A 71 4.92 14.48 3.11
CA GLY A 71 6.04 14.59 4.05
C GLY A 71 7.16 13.55 3.87
N ARG A 72 6.92 12.46 3.13
CA ARG A 72 7.96 11.51 2.70
C ARG A 72 7.66 10.97 1.31
N ILE A 73 8.71 10.65 0.56
CA ILE A 73 8.64 9.92 -0.70
C ILE A 73 8.51 8.43 -0.35
N VAL A 74 7.50 7.75 -0.90
CA VAL A 74 7.29 6.31 -0.71
C VAL A 74 7.75 5.59 -1.97
N GLN A 75 8.59 4.58 -1.83
CA GLN A 75 9.08 3.75 -2.94
C GLN A 75 8.92 2.26 -2.64
N PHE A 76 8.51 1.49 -3.65
CA PHE A 76 8.36 0.04 -3.59
C PHE A 76 9.43 -0.68 -4.43
N HIS A 77 10.24 -1.52 -3.81
CA HIS A 77 11.30 -2.29 -4.45
C HIS A 77 10.89 -3.76 -4.47
N PHE A 78 10.73 -4.34 -5.67
CA PHE A 78 10.44 -5.77 -5.85
C PHE A 78 11.72 -6.49 -6.26
N VAL A 79 12.30 -7.25 -5.34
CA VAL A 79 13.64 -7.87 -5.46
C VAL A 79 13.59 -9.39 -5.36
#